data_AF-A0A7I8IJA9-F1
#
_entry.id   AF-A0A7I8IJA9-F1
#
_cell.length_a   1.000
_cell.length_b   1.000
_cell.length_c   1.000
_cell.angle_alpha   90.00
_cell.angle_beta   90.00
_cell.angle_gamma   90.00
#
_symmetry.space_group_name_H-M   'P 1'
#
loop_
_entity.id
_entity.type
_entity.pdbx_description
1 polymer ?
#
loop_
_entity_poly.entity_id
_entity_poly.type
_entity_poly.pdbx_seq_one_letter_code
_entity_poly.pdbx_strand_id
1 'polypeptide(L)'
;MATQSCSKQRRHPPQGGHSTVHAGGTPALRSLRVEVLLQVQLTRFSCGGLTLGITVHHRIADGSSLCHFLLTRAKLVQGRDVGTMPFFGWSSVCAPRIPARVEFDHLGVEFRPKSGATRPRRNVGINLSKMCNQSFHFSNEFIGKLKAIVNGGDPGRRVTTFLSVLTHIWKKMAFVRRLPDDEMTQVRLTVNGRPRIKPPCRRSTTATLSSGPIPNSRSERYSGRATPTWHR
;
A
#
# COMPACT_ATOMS: atom_id res chain seq x y z
N MET A 1 6.11 26.82 21.96
CA MET A 1 7.08 27.39 20.98
C MET A 1 8.23 26.42 20.85
N ALA A 2 8.40 25.80 19.69
CA ALA A 2 9.57 24.97 19.39
C ALA A 2 10.06 25.39 18.01
N THR A 3 11.22 26.03 18.00
CA THR A 3 11.95 26.47 16.81
C THR A 3 12.61 25.25 16.17
N GLN A 4 12.28 24.96 14.90
CA GLN A 4 13.05 24.00 14.09
C GLN A 4 13.99 24.79 13.18
N SER A 5 15.30 24.65 13.46
CA SER A 5 16.37 25.07 12.57
C SER A 5 16.37 24.17 11.33
N CYS A 6 16.22 24.79 10.15
CA CYS A 6 16.29 24.12 8.86
C CYS A 6 17.74 24.19 8.34
N SER A 7 18.53 23.14 8.57
CA SER A 7 19.84 23.00 7.94
C SER A 7 19.67 22.43 6.52
N LYS A 8 19.70 23.31 5.51
CA LYS A 8 19.85 22.93 4.10
C LYS A 8 21.27 22.41 3.87
N GLN A 9 21.46 21.10 3.89
CA GLN A 9 22.71 20.49 3.43
C GLN A 9 22.66 20.36 1.90
N ARG A 10 23.31 21.28 1.19
CA ARG A 10 23.58 21.16 -0.25
C ARG A 10 24.48 19.94 -0.47
N ARG A 11 23.98 18.90 -1.14
CA ARG A 11 24.82 17.80 -1.66
C ARG A 11 25.12 18.11 -3.13
N HIS A 12 26.41 18.23 -3.44
CA HIS A 12 26.90 18.27 -4.82
C HIS A 12 26.63 16.92 -5.50
N PRO A 13 26.33 16.88 -6.81
CA PRO A 13 26.19 15.63 -7.55
C PRO A 13 27.58 14.99 -7.73
N PRO A 14 27.74 13.67 -7.53
CA PRO A 14 28.97 13.01 -7.93
C PRO A 14 29.01 12.93 -9.46
N GLN A 15 30.03 13.55 -10.05
CA GLN A 15 30.41 13.29 -11.44
C GLN A 15 31.05 11.90 -11.49
N GLY A 16 30.25 10.89 -11.87
CA GLY A 16 30.72 9.53 -12.10
C GLY A 16 30.33 9.11 -13.50
N GLY A 17 31.32 8.77 -14.33
CA GLY A 17 31.13 8.33 -15.71
C GLY A 17 30.19 7.13 -15.79
N HIS A 18 29.15 7.26 -16.61
CA HIS A 18 28.28 6.15 -16.99
C HIS A 18 29.00 5.27 -18.00
N SER A 19 29.63 4.19 -17.55
CA SER A 19 29.95 3.06 -18.42
C SER A 19 28.75 2.12 -18.47
N THR A 20 27.85 2.38 -19.41
CA THR A 20 26.80 1.43 -19.81
C THR A 20 27.49 0.30 -20.58
N VAL A 21 27.73 -0.84 -19.91
CA VAL A 21 28.03 -2.07 -20.64
C VAL A 21 26.71 -2.56 -21.24
N HIS A 22 26.51 -2.26 -22.52
CA HIS A 22 25.47 -2.89 -23.33
C HIS A 22 25.82 -4.37 -23.48
N ALA A 23 25.29 -5.22 -22.60
CA ALA A 23 25.18 -6.64 -22.90
C ALA A 23 24.24 -6.76 -24.12
N GLY A 24 24.79 -7.23 -25.23
CA GLY A 24 24.17 -7.29 -26.55
C GLY A 24 22.75 -7.85 -26.49
N GLY A 25 21.82 -7.09 -27.08
CA GLY A 25 20.47 -7.54 -27.29
C GLY A 25 20.47 -8.76 -28.20
N THR A 26 19.88 -9.86 -27.73
CA THR A 26 19.44 -10.94 -28.60
C THR A 26 18.32 -10.40 -29.49
N PRO A 27 18.42 -10.41 -30.84
CA PRO A 27 17.44 -9.75 -31.72
C PRO A 27 16.08 -10.46 -31.83
N ALA A 28 15.75 -11.42 -30.97
CA ALA A 28 14.70 -12.42 -31.22
C ALA A 28 13.47 -12.36 -30.29
N LEU A 29 13.20 -11.22 -29.63
CA LEU A 29 12.01 -11.07 -28.76
C LEU A 29 11.07 -9.92 -29.19
N ARG A 30 11.17 -9.45 -30.44
CA ARG A 30 10.31 -8.36 -30.94
C ARG A 30 8.95 -8.82 -31.51
N SER A 31 8.66 -10.12 -31.65
CA SER A 31 7.39 -10.60 -32.26
C SER A 31 6.49 -11.46 -31.37
N LEU A 32 6.87 -11.74 -30.12
CA LEU A 32 5.97 -12.28 -29.11
C LEU A 32 5.65 -11.15 -28.13
N ARG A 33 4.37 -10.82 -27.93
CA ARG A 33 3.94 -9.96 -26.81
C ARG A 33 4.14 -10.73 -25.50
N VAL A 34 5.40 -10.84 -25.06
CA VAL A 34 5.73 -11.40 -23.76
C VAL A 34 5.36 -10.36 -22.70
N GLU A 35 4.28 -10.62 -21.97
CA GLU A 35 3.93 -9.82 -20.80
C GLU A 35 4.84 -10.22 -19.63
N VAL A 36 5.76 -9.32 -19.24
CA VAL A 36 6.64 -9.55 -18.09
C VAL A 36 5.83 -9.33 -16.81
N LEU A 37 5.51 -10.42 -16.12
CA LEU A 37 4.74 -10.39 -14.88
C LEU A 37 5.61 -10.18 -13.62
N LEU A 38 6.91 -10.46 -13.71
CA LEU A 38 7.90 -10.26 -12.65
C LEU A 38 9.25 -9.88 -13.28
N GLN A 39 9.83 -8.79 -12.82
CA GLN A 39 11.18 -8.36 -13.15
C GLN A 39 11.98 -8.11 -11.88
N VAL A 40 13.22 -8.59 -11.86
CA VAL A 40 14.17 -8.40 -10.75
C VAL A 40 15.41 -7.70 -11.30
N GLN A 41 15.85 -6.65 -10.64
CA GLN A 41 17.03 -5.87 -10.97
C GLN A 41 17.99 -5.87 -9.78
N LEU A 42 19.25 -6.17 -10.03
CA LEU A 42 20.32 -6.06 -9.05
C LEU A 42 21.21 -4.87 -9.42
N THR A 43 21.35 -3.90 -8.53
CA THR A 43 22.18 -2.72 -8.75
C THR A 43 23.29 -2.68 -7.71
N ARG A 44 24.53 -2.83 -8.18
CA ARG A 44 25.73 -2.68 -7.34
C ARG A 44 26.26 -1.25 -7.46
N PHE A 45 26.51 -0.62 -6.33
CA PHE A 45 27.06 0.72 -6.23
C PHE A 45 28.58 0.66 -6.20
N SER A 46 29.24 1.75 -6.60
CA SER A 46 30.71 1.86 -6.58
C SER A 46 31.31 1.65 -5.19
N CYS A 47 30.59 2.00 -4.12
CA CYS A 47 30.99 1.76 -2.74
C CYS A 47 30.83 0.29 -2.28
N GLY A 48 30.45 -0.62 -3.17
CA GLY A 48 30.18 -2.02 -2.86
C GLY A 48 28.76 -2.30 -2.33
N GLY A 49 27.96 -1.26 -2.06
CA GLY A 49 26.55 -1.40 -1.71
C GLY A 49 25.73 -2.10 -2.79
N LEU A 50 24.60 -2.69 -2.41
CA LEU A 50 23.76 -3.49 -3.29
C LEU A 50 22.28 -3.17 -3.05
N THR A 51 21.51 -2.94 -4.11
CA THR A 51 20.04 -2.86 -4.04
C THR A 51 19.39 -3.90 -4.93
N LEU A 52 18.27 -4.44 -4.46
CA LEU A 52 17.41 -5.35 -5.18
C LEU A 52 16.11 -4.62 -5.53
N GLY A 53 15.93 -4.27 -6.81
CA GLY A 53 14.70 -3.72 -7.35
C GLY A 53 13.78 -4.81 -7.86
N ILE A 54 12.50 -4.75 -7.52
CA ILE A 54 11.50 -5.74 -7.96
C ILE A 54 10.28 -5.04 -8.49
N THR A 55 9.85 -5.44 -9.69
CA THR A 55 8.60 -5.01 -10.30
C THR A 55 7.74 -6.23 -10.56
N VAL A 56 6.50 -6.22 -10.06
CA VAL A 56 5.57 -7.35 -10.19
C VAL A 56 4.21 -6.85 -10.65
N HIS A 57 3.60 -7.59 -11.58
CA HIS A 57 2.24 -7.32 -12.00
C HIS A 57 1.27 -7.72 -10.88
N HIS A 58 0.52 -6.77 -10.32
CA HIS A 58 -0.32 -6.98 -9.13
C HIS A 58 -1.49 -7.98 -9.35
N ARG A 59 -1.71 -8.47 -10.57
CA ARG A 59 -2.65 -9.57 -10.87
C ARG A 59 -2.16 -10.92 -10.35
N ILE A 60 -0.85 -11.14 -10.28
CA ILE A 60 -0.27 -12.44 -9.87
C ILE A 60 0.22 -12.47 -8.44
N ALA A 61 0.30 -11.31 -7.78
CA ALA A 61 0.80 -11.19 -6.42
C ALA A 61 0.23 -9.95 -5.71
N ASP A 62 -0.12 -10.09 -4.43
CA ASP A 62 -0.23 -8.98 -3.49
C ASP A 62 1.04 -8.82 -2.64
N GLY A 63 1.08 -7.78 -1.80
CA GLY A 63 2.22 -7.53 -0.91
C GLY A 63 2.56 -8.71 0.00
N SER A 64 1.57 -9.48 0.47
CA SER A 64 1.84 -10.65 1.33
C SER A 64 2.56 -11.76 0.55
N SER A 65 2.07 -12.07 -0.64
CA SER A 65 2.67 -13.09 -1.51
C SER A 65 4.04 -12.69 -2.04
N LEU A 66 4.26 -11.40 -2.33
CA LEU A 66 5.56 -10.88 -2.73
C LEU A 66 6.58 -10.98 -1.59
N CYS A 67 6.20 -10.63 -0.36
CA CYS A 67 7.04 -10.82 0.82
C CYS A 67 7.37 -12.30 1.05
N HIS A 68 6.40 -13.19 0.91
CA HIS A 68 6.62 -14.63 1.02
C HIS A 68 7.63 -15.13 -0.03
N PHE A 69 7.44 -14.74 -1.29
CA PHE A 69 8.38 -15.06 -2.38
C PHE A 69 9.81 -14.61 -2.05
N LEU A 70 9.98 -13.38 -1.55
CA LEU A 70 11.29 -12.84 -1.20
C LEU A 70 11.96 -13.59 -0.06
N LEU A 71 11.21 -13.89 1.00
CA LEU A 71 11.72 -14.65 2.14
C LEU A 71 12.08 -16.08 1.74
N THR A 72 11.25 -16.73 0.93
CA THR A 72 11.53 -18.06 0.36
C THR A 72 12.80 -18.03 -0.50
N ARG A 73 12.95 -17.04 -1.39
CA ARG A 73 14.15 -16.91 -2.22
C ARG A 73 15.40 -16.69 -1.37
N ALA A 74 15.33 -15.85 -0.34
CA ALA A 74 16.44 -15.64 0.58
C ALA A 74 16.86 -16.93 1.31
N LYS A 75 15.89 -17.74 1.76
CA LYS A 75 16.16 -19.05 2.37
C LYS A 75 16.83 -20.02 1.39
N LEU A 76 16.32 -20.11 0.17
CA LEU A 76 16.89 -20.97 -0.88
C LEU A 76 18.34 -20.61 -1.19
N VAL A 77 18.64 -19.32 -1.34
CA VAL A 77 20.01 -18.84 -1.59
C VAL A 77 20.94 -19.16 -0.41
N GLN A 78 20.40 -19.26 0.81
CA GLN A 78 21.15 -19.65 2.01
C GLN A 78 21.22 -21.18 2.21
N GLY A 79 20.66 -21.99 1.32
CA GLY A 79 20.58 -23.45 1.50
C GLY A 79 19.69 -23.89 2.65
N ARG A 80 18.76 -23.03 3.10
CA ARG A 80 17.82 -23.32 4.20
C ARG A 80 16.52 -23.90 3.68
N ASP A 81 15.87 -24.71 4.51
CA ASP A 81 14.54 -25.21 4.21
C ASP A 81 13.50 -24.07 4.10
N VAL A 82 12.68 -24.15 3.05
CA VAL A 82 11.67 -23.14 2.71
C VAL A 82 10.42 -23.30 3.58
N GLY A 83 10.17 -24.50 4.12
CA GLY A 83 8.98 -24.82 4.88
C GLY A 83 7.74 -24.84 3.98
N THR A 84 6.83 -23.88 4.15
CA THR A 84 5.53 -23.91 3.46
C THR A 84 5.62 -23.44 2.00
N MET A 85 5.29 -24.35 1.09
CA MET A 85 5.17 -24.04 -0.34
C MET A 85 3.96 -23.14 -0.66
N PRO A 86 4.07 -22.30 -1.70
CA PRO A 86 2.95 -21.48 -2.16
C PRO A 86 1.76 -22.33 -2.61
N PHE A 87 0.55 -21.85 -2.31
CA PHE A 87 -0.69 -22.51 -2.70
C PHE A 87 -1.35 -21.77 -3.87
N PHE A 88 -1.65 -22.49 -4.95
CA PHE A 88 -2.19 -21.93 -6.20
C PHE A 88 -3.67 -22.31 -6.49
N GLY A 89 -4.33 -23.07 -5.60
CA GLY A 89 -5.72 -23.52 -5.78
C GLY A 89 -6.76 -22.44 -5.45
N TRP A 90 -6.66 -21.26 -6.07
CA TRP A 90 -7.55 -20.13 -5.77
C TRP A 90 -9.01 -20.38 -6.15
N SER A 91 -9.23 -21.07 -7.27
CA SER A 91 -10.58 -21.35 -7.79
C SER A 91 -11.46 -22.10 -6.79
N SER A 92 -10.87 -22.91 -5.89
CA SER A 92 -11.62 -23.60 -4.84
C SER A 92 -11.82 -22.75 -3.57
N VAL A 93 -10.96 -21.75 -3.33
CA VAL A 93 -11.07 -20.84 -2.16
C VAL A 93 -12.10 -19.74 -2.39
N CYS A 94 -12.23 -19.25 -3.63
CA CYS A 94 -13.13 -18.15 -3.99
C CYS A 94 -14.17 -18.53 -5.02
N ALA A 95 -14.63 -19.79 -4.98
CA ALA A 95 -15.79 -20.20 -5.74
C ALA A 95 -17.02 -19.36 -5.31
N PRO A 96 -17.81 -18.84 -6.25
CA PRO A 96 -19.04 -18.14 -5.94
C PRO A 96 -20.04 -19.09 -5.24
N ARG A 97 -20.86 -18.52 -4.36
CA ARG A 97 -21.96 -19.27 -3.72
C ARG A 97 -23.00 -19.65 -4.78
N ILE A 98 -23.61 -20.83 -4.61
CA ILE A 98 -24.71 -21.32 -5.44
C ILE A 98 -25.90 -21.63 -4.50
N PRO A 99 -27.03 -20.91 -4.60
CA PRO A 99 -27.28 -19.75 -5.46
C PRO A 99 -26.44 -18.52 -5.06
N ALA A 100 -26.28 -17.58 -6.00
CA ALA A 100 -25.57 -16.34 -5.74
C ALA A 100 -26.30 -15.52 -4.66
N ARG A 101 -25.56 -15.08 -3.64
CA ARG A 101 -26.07 -14.24 -2.55
C ARG A 101 -25.15 -13.04 -2.40
N VAL A 102 -25.68 -11.83 -2.59
CA VAL A 102 -24.98 -10.57 -2.39
C VAL A 102 -25.55 -9.93 -1.12
N GLU A 103 -24.69 -9.69 -0.13
CA GLU A 103 -25.09 -9.16 1.19
C GLU A 103 -24.80 -7.67 1.34
N PHE A 104 -23.92 -7.11 0.51
CA PHE A 104 -23.46 -5.74 0.59
C PHE A 104 -23.58 -5.06 -0.77
N ASP A 105 -23.81 -3.74 -0.76
CA ASP A 105 -23.76 -2.94 -1.97
C ASP A 105 -22.29 -2.70 -2.38
N HIS A 106 -21.88 -3.39 -3.43
CA HIS A 106 -20.54 -3.29 -4.00
C HIS A 106 -20.46 -2.23 -5.13
N LEU A 107 -21.58 -1.62 -5.51
CA LEU A 107 -21.61 -0.58 -6.53
C LEU A 107 -21.10 0.74 -5.94
N GLY A 108 -20.22 1.43 -6.68
CA GLY A 108 -19.56 2.65 -6.24
C GLY A 108 -18.35 2.43 -5.31
N VAL A 109 -18.27 1.26 -4.66
CA VAL A 109 -17.19 0.84 -3.74
C VAL A 109 -16.13 0.04 -4.50
N GLU A 110 -16.40 -1.23 -4.84
CA GLU A 110 -15.50 -2.10 -5.61
C GLU A 110 -15.77 -2.01 -7.11
N PHE A 111 -17.05 -1.97 -7.51
CA PHE A 111 -17.45 -1.94 -8.91
C PHE A 111 -17.96 -0.57 -9.29
N ARG A 112 -17.61 -0.10 -10.48
CA ARG A 112 -18.18 1.12 -11.07
C ARG A 112 -18.76 0.81 -12.43
N PRO A 113 -19.94 1.34 -12.79
CA PRO A 113 -20.48 1.18 -14.12
C PRO A 113 -19.50 1.74 -15.15
N LYS A 114 -19.32 1.04 -16.26
CA LYS A 114 -18.65 1.61 -17.44
C LYS A 114 -19.61 2.58 -18.15
N SER A 115 -20.08 3.64 -17.48
CA SER A 115 -20.98 4.60 -18.12
C SER A 115 -20.21 5.77 -18.71
N GLY A 116 -20.48 6.11 -19.98
CA GLY A 116 -20.02 7.32 -20.67
C GLY A 116 -20.41 8.64 -20.00
N ALA A 117 -21.17 8.61 -18.91
CA ALA A 117 -21.30 9.71 -17.97
C ALA A 117 -20.06 9.74 -17.06
N THR A 118 -18.99 10.35 -17.55
CA THR A 118 -17.94 10.88 -16.69
C THR A 118 -18.60 11.76 -15.64
N ARG A 119 -18.65 11.34 -14.36
CA ARG A 119 -18.33 12.33 -13.31
C ARG A 119 -17.11 13.03 -13.86
N PRO A 120 -17.10 14.36 -14.04
CA PRO A 120 -15.90 15.01 -14.53
C PRO A 120 -14.81 14.49 -13.62
N ARG A 121 -13.90 13.68 -14.19
CA ARG A 121 -12.62 13.48 -13.54
C ARG A 121 -12.21 14.91 -13.39
N ARG A 122 -12.24 15.41 -12.15
CA ARG A 122 -11.67 16.71 -11.86
C ARG A 122 -10.25 16.46 -12.33
N ASN A 123 -9.94 16.92 -13.55
CA ASN A 123 -8.62 16.89 -14.11
C ASN A 123 -7.92 17.96 -13.28
N VAL A 124 -7.72 17.64 -12.00
CA VAL A 124 -6.68 18.25 -11.21
C VAL A 124 -5.48 17.89 -12.07
N GLY A 125 -4.95 18.88 -12.78
CA GLY A 125 -3.72 18.73 -13.52
C GLY A 125 -2.65 18.41 -12.50
N ILE A 126 -2.59 17.14 -12.07
CA ILE A 126 -1.64 16.66 -11.10
C ILE A 126 -0.33 16.70 -11.85
N ASN A 127 0.40 17.79 -11.63
CA ASN A 127 1.74 17.91 -12.14
C ASN A 127 2.60 16.93 -11.34
N LEU A 128 2.84 15.75 -11.93
CA LEU A 128 3.63 14.69 -11.31
C LEU A 128 5.04 15.17 -10.96
N SER A 129 5.59 16.18 -11.67
CA SER A 129 6.91 16.74 -11.38
C SER A 129 6.96 17.52 -10.06
N LYS A 130 5.80 17.92 -9.53
CA LYS A 130 5.66 18.59 -8.23
C LYS A 130 5.41 17.61 -7.08
N MET A 131 5.31 16.31 -7.35
CA MET A 131 5.17 15.30 -6.29
C MET A 131 6.54 14.80 -5.87
N CYS A 132 6.73 14.66 -4.56
CA CYS A 132 7.90 14.04 -3.98
C CYS A 132 7.49 12.93 -3.01
N ASN A 133 8.35 11.90 -2.93
CA ASN A 133 8.22 10.88 -1.89
C ASN A 133 8.88 11.40 -0.62
N GLN A 134 8.12 11.49 0.46
CA GLN A 134 8.61 11.89 1.76
C GLN A 134 8.47 10.73 2.76
N SER A 135 9.58 10.35 3.38
CA SER A 135 9.60 9.38 4.48
C SER A 135 9.52 10.11 5.81
N PHE A 136 8.69 9.59 6.72
CA PHE A 136 8.53 10.09 8.08
C PHE A 136 8.82 8.97 9.07
N HIS A 137 9.68 9.25 10.04
CA HIS A 137 9.97 8.34 11.14
C HIS A 137 9.06 8.66 12.33
N PHE A 138 8.34 7.66 12.83
CA PHE A 138 7.50 7.76 14.01
C PHE A 138 8.17 6.99 15.16
N SER A 139 8.71 7.70 16.15
CA SER A 139 9.35 7.07 17.30
C SER A 139 8.34 6.29 18.16
N ASN A 140 8.82 5.30 18.92
CA ASN A 140 7.98 4.55 19.85
C ASN A 140 7.33 5.47 20.90
N GLU A 141 8.06 6.48 21.37
CA GLU A 141 7.54 7.50 22.30
C GLU A 141 6.38 8.28 21.67
N PHE A 142 6.53 8.72 20.40
CA PHE A 142 5.49 9.43 19.68
C PHE A 142 4.27 8.53 19.44
N ILE A 143 4.48 7.27 19.06
CA ILE A 143 3.40 6.28 18.92
C ILE A 143 2.67 6.06 20.25
N GLY A 144 3.39 6.02 21.37
CA GLY A 144 2.80 5.93 22.71
C GLY A 144 1.89 7.12 23.00
N LYS A 145 2.36 8.34 22.72
CA LYS A 145 1.56 9.57 22.83
C LYS A 145 0.32 9.53 21.94
N LEU A 146 0.45 9.08 20.68
CA LEU A 146 -0.70 8.93 19.78
C LEU A 146 -1.74 7.94 20.32
N LYS A 147 -1.31 6.79 20.83
CA LYS A 147 -2.22 5.81 21.44
C LYS A 147 -2.95 6.38 22.65
N ALA A 148 -2.25 7.10 23.52
CA ALA A 148 -2.85 7.74 24.69
C ALA A 148 -3.94 8.76 24.29
N ILE A 149 -3.66 9.60 23.28
CA ILE A 149 -4.64 10.58 22.77
C ILE A 149 -5.88 9.88 22.20
N VAL A 150 -5.69 8.83 21.38
CA VAL A 150 -6.82 8.14 20.73
C VAL A 150 -7.64 7.32 21.74
N ASN A 151 -7.01 6.83 22.80
CA ASN A 151 -7.70 6.10 23.87
C ASN A 151 -8.48 7.02 24.83
N GLY A 152 -8.26 8.34 24.79
CA GLY A 152 -9.02 9.28 25.62
C GLY A 152 -8.90 9.04 27.13
N GLY A 153 -7.82 8.39 27.57
CA GLY A 153 -7.60 8.02 28.98
C GLY A 153 -8.26 6.72 29.42
N ASP A 154 -9.02 6.02 28.58
CA ASP A 154 -9.63 4.72 28.90
C ASP A 154 -8.61 3.57 28.73
N PRO A 155 -8.19 2.89 29.83
CA PRO A 155 -7.27 1.76 29.77
C PRO A 155 -7.89 0.52 29.12
N GLY A 156 -9.22 0.40 29.08
CA GLY A 156 -9.94 -0.73 28.50
C GLY A 156 -10.01 -0.68 26.97
N ARG A 157 -9.83 0.50 26.37
CA ARG A 157 -9.88 0.70 24.92
C ARG A 157 -8.54 0.34 24.27
N ARG A 158 -8.49 -0.80 23.58
CA ARG A 158 -7.29 -1.22 22.83
C ARG A 158 -7.32 -0.72 21.39
N VAL A 159 -6.48 0.27 21.07
CA VAL A 159 -6.27 0.77 19.71
C VAL A 159 -4.93 0.29 19.15
N THR A 160 -4.92 -0.18 17.91
CA THR A 160 -3.70 -0.67 17.25
C THR A 160 -2.79 0.48 16.84
N THR A 161 -1.48 0.25 16.82
CA THR A 161 -0.50 1.22 16.30
C THR A 161 -0.88 1.72 14.90
N PHE A 162 -1.33 0.79 14.04
CA PHE A 162 -1.77 1.08 12.69
C PHE A 162 -2.90 2.11 12.66
N LEU A 163 -3.96 1.91 13.44
CA LEU A 163 -5.08 2.85 13.49
C LEU A 163 -4.68 4.20 14.07
N SER A 164 -3.82 4.22 15.10
CA SER A 164 -3.32 5.48 15.69
C SER A 164 -2.54 6.31 14.68
N VAL A 165 -1.59 5.68 13.98
CA VAL A 165 -0.77 6.37 12.97
C VAL A 165 -1.61 6.78 11.76
N LEU A 166 -2.48 5.89 11.26
CA LEU A 166 -3.37 6.19 10.13
C LEU A 166 -4.27 7.39 10.42
N THR A 167 -4.89 7.41 11.59
CA THR A 167 -5.76 8.52 12.02
C THR A 167 -4.97 9.82 12.11
N HIS A 168 -3.77 9.78 12.68
CA HIS A 168 -2.91 10.96 12.75
C HIS A 168 -2.56 11.51 11.36
N ILE A 169 -2.12 10.63 10.45
CA ILE A 169 -1.77 11.01 9.07
C ILE A 169 -3.00 11.58 8.35
N TRP A 170 -4.15 10.92 8.44
CA TRP A 170 -5.38 11.39 7.79
C TRP A 170 -5.78 12.79 8.27
N LYS A 171 -5.76 13.03 9.59
CA LYS A 171 -6.03 14.36 10.16
C LYS A 171 -5.05 15.41 9.65
N LYS A 172 -3.75 15.10 9.61
CA LYS A 172 -2.73 16.03 9.11
C LYS A 172 -2.87 16.29 7.62
N MET A 173 -3.20 15.27 6.83
CA MET A 173 -3.46 15.43 5.39
C MET A 173 -4.69 16.28 5.12
N ALA A 174 -5.79 16.08 5.86
CA ALA A 174 -6.98 16.93 5.76
C ALA A 174 -6.65 18.39 6.11
N PHE A 175 -5.92 18.61 7.20
CA PHE A 175 -5.48 19.93 7.64
C PHE A 175 -4.60 20.63 6.60
N VAL A 176 -3.58 19.96 6.08
CA VAL A 176 -2.65 20.55 5.09
C VAL A 176 -3.35 20.83 3.76
N ARG A 177 -4.34 20.01 3.38
CA ARG A 177 -5.14 20.21 2.15
C ARG A 177 -6.16 21.35 2.27
N ARG A 178 -6.42 21.87 3.47
CA ARG A 178 -7.40 22.95 3.72
C ARG A 178 -8.75 22.68 3.06
N LEU A 179 -9.24 21.45 3.22
CA LEU A 179 -10.50 21.05 2.61
C LEU A 179 -11.67 21.83 3.26
N PRO A 180 -12.70 22.22 2.48
CA PRO A 180 -13.92 22.80 3.03
C PRO A 180 -14.54 21.92 4.11
N ASP A 181 -15.20 22.50 5.12
CA ASP A 181 -15.76 21.76 6.27
C ASP A 181 -16.82 20.71 5.86
N ASP A 182 -17.44 20.86 4.69
CA ASP A 182 -18.46 19.96 4.13
C ASP A 182 -17.89 18.89 3.17
N GLU A 183 -16.61 18.97 2.83
CA GLU A 183 -15.97 18.03 1.90
C GLU A 183 -15.83 16.63 2.52
N MET A 184 -16.36 15.63 1.83
CA MET A 184 -16.24 14.24 2.25
C MET A 184 -14.85 13.70 1.91
N THR A 185 -14.11 13.28 2.93
CA THR A 185 -12.82 12.62 2.74
C THR A 185 -12.91 11.13 3.00
N GLN A 186 -12.12 10.37 2.24
CA GLN A 186 -12.09 8.91 2.32
C GLN A 186 -10.65 8.41 2.36
N VAL A 187 -10.41 7.40 3.19
CA VAL A 187 -9.17 6.62 3.19
C VAL A 187 -9.48 5.24 2.66
N ARG A 188 -8.68 4.73 1.71
CA ARG A 188 -8.82 3.36 1.21
C ARG A 188 -7.75 2.48 1.84
N LEU A 189 -8.18 1.41 2.47
CA LEU A 189 -7.29 0.44 3.10
C LEU A 189 -7.35 -0.89 2.37
N THR A 190 -6.20 -1.53 2.20
CA THR A 190 -6.11 -2.90 1.72
C THR A 190 -6.08 -3.84 2.91
N VAL A 191 -7.03 -4.78 3.01
CA VAL A 191 -7.08 -5.75 4.10
C VAL A 191 -6.75 -7.14 3.57
N ASN A 192 -5.91 -7.88 4.31
CA ASN A 192 -5.65 -9.29 3.99
C ASN A 192 -6.91 -10.13 4.25
N GLY A 193 -7.54 -10.60 3.17
CA GLY A 193 -8.74 -11.43 3.23
C GLY A 193 -8.51 -12.89 3.63
N ARG A 194 -7.27 -13.42 3.48
CA ARG A 194 -6.97 -14.85 3.71
C ARG A 194 -7.43 -15.39 5.07
N PRO A 195 -7.15 -14.73 6.22
CA PRO A 195 -7.61 -15.21 7.53
C PRO A 195 -9.10 -14.98 7.79
N ARG A 196 -9.81 -14.25 6.92
CA ARG A 196 -11.23 -13.89 7.07
C ARG A 196 -12.17 -14.77 6.26
N ILE A 197 -11.65 -15.49 5.26
CA ILE A 197 -12.40 -16.49 4.50
C ILE A 197 -12.65 -17.71 5.39
N LYS A 198 -13.82 -18.35 5.22
CA LYS A 198 -14.17 -19.59 5.91
C LYS A 198 -14.39 -20.71 4.87
N PRO A 199 -13.63 -21.83 4.93
CA PRO A 199 -12.52 -22.08 5.84
C PRO A 199 -11.31 -21.14 5.57
N PRO A 200 -10.43 -20.89 6.57
CA PRO A 200 -9.29 -20.00 6.41
C PRO A 200 -8.39 -20.38 5.24
N CYS A 201 -8.07 -19.41 4.39
CA CYS A 201 -7.15 -19.61 3.28
C CYS A 201 -5.70 -19.72 3.78
N ARG A 202 -4.90 -20.59 3.15
CA ARG A 202 -3.48 -20.78 3.51
C ARG A 202 -2.71 -19.46 3.38
N ARG A 203 -1.83 -19.17 4.35
CA ARG A 203 -1.00 -17.94 4.36
C ARG A 203 -0.05 -17.83 3.16
N SER A 204 0.34 -18.96 2.57
CA SER A 204 1.22 -19.03 1.39
C SER A 204 0.51 -18.82 0.05
N THR A 205 -0.76 -18.42 0.05
CA THR A 205 -1.54 -18.20 -1.19
C THR A 205 -1.06 -16.96 -1.94
N THR A 206 -0.86 -17.07 -3.24
CA THR A 206 -0.28 -16.03 -4.10
C THR A 206 -1.28 -15.00 -4.67
N ALA A 207 -2.59 -15.22 -4.47
CA ALA A 207 -3.62 -14.35 -5.04
C ALA A 207 -3.78 -13.00 -4.32
N THR A 208 -4.15 -11.97 -5.07
CA THR A 208 -4.50 -10.65 -4.52
C THR A 208 -5.87 -10.67 -3.87
N LEU A 209 -5.91 -10.48 -2.56
CA LEU A 209 -7.13 -10.26 -1.78
C LEU A 209 -7.02 -8.92 -1.09
N SER A 210 -7.55 -7.89 -1.74
CA SER A 210 -7.73 -6.57 -1.13
C SER A 210 -9.18 -6.15 -1.31
N SER A 211 -9.97 -6.34 -0.27
CA SER A 211 -11.13 -5.48 0.00
C SER A 211 -10.80 -4.71 1.27
N GLY A 212 -11.42 -3.56 1.47
CA GLY A 212 -11.23 -2.87 2.73
C GLY A 212 -12.24 -1.78 2.94
N PRO A 213 -12.42 -1.39 4.21
CA PRO A 213 -13.39 -0.39 4.57
C PRO A 213 -13.00 0.94 3.91
N ILE A 214 -14.02 1.69 3.51
CA ILE A 214 -13.89 3.09 3.14
C ILE A 214 -14.45 3.90 4.31
N PRO A 215 -13.65 4.19 5.36
CA PRO A 215 -14.06 5.13 6.38
C PRO A 215 -14.29 6.49 5.74
N ASN A 216 -15.46 7.05 6.02
CA ASN A 216 -15.87 8.36 5.58
C ASN A 216 -15.88 9.30 6.79
N SER A 217 -15.40 10.54 6.61
CA SER A 217 -15.64 11.60 7.59
C SER A 217 -15.81 12.93 6.88
N ARG A 218 -16.72 13.75 7.43
CA ARG A 218 -16.87 15.16 7.09
C ARG A 218 -15.81 15.98 7.85
N SER A 219 -15.31 17.05 7.25
CA SER A 219 -14.19 17.88 7.73
C SER A 219 -14.55 18.90 8.82
N GLU A 220 -15.68 18.74 9.51
CA GLU A 220 -16.12 19.65 10.58
C GLU A 220 -14.98 19.99 11.54
N ARG A 221 -14.87 21.29 11.86
CA ARG A 221 -13.81 21.89 12.67
C ARG A 221 -13.33 20.92 13.74
N TYR A 222 -12.04 20.58 13.67
CA TYR A 222 -11.33 19.67 14.57
C TYR A 222 -11.26 20.20 16.03
N SER A 223 -12.42 20.42 16.67
CA SER A 223 -12.61 20.80 18.07
C SER A 223 -13.04 19.62 18.95
N GLY A 224 -12.79 18.37 18.52
CA GLY A 224 -12.68 17.25 19.46
C GLY A 224 -13.64 16.07 19.27
N ARG A 225 -14.44 16.01 18.21
CA ARG A 225 -15.24 14.81 17.91
C ARG A 225 -15.41 14.62 16.40
N ALA A 226 -14.48 13.90 15.77
CA ALA A 226 -14.73 13.28 14.48
C ALA A 226 -15.09 11.82 14.75
N THR A 227 -16.37 11.47 14.66
CA THR A 227 -16.84 10.09 14.75
C THR A 227 -16.68 9.43 13.38
N PRO A 228 -15.80 8.44 13.21
CA PRO A 228 -15.76 7.68 11.97
C PRO A 228 -17.08 6.93 11.82
N THR A 229 -17.81 7.19 10.72
CA THR A 229 -18.95 6.37 10.34
C THR A 229 -18.44 5.18 9.54
N TRP A 230 -18.72 4.00 10.06
CA TRP A 230 -18.47 2.74 9.37
C TRP A 230 -19.76 2.36 8.66
N HIS A 231 -19.79 2.41 7.33
CA HIS A 231 -20.80 1.66 6.60
C HIS A 231 -20.40 0.19 6.69
N ARG A 232 -21.30 -0.62 7.27
CA ARG A 232 -21.13 -2.05 7.46
C ARG A 232 -21.35 -2.80 6.15
#